data_AF-A0A1G6UCL5-F1
#
_entry.id   AF-A0A1G6UCL5-F1
#
_cell.length_a   1.000
_cell.length_b   1.000
_cell.length_c   1.000
_cell.angle_alpha   90.00
_cell.angle_beta   90.00
_cell.angle_gamma   90.00
#
_symmetry.space_group_name_H-M   'P 1'
#
loop_
_entity.id
_entity.type
_entity.pdbx_description
1 polymer ?
#
loop_
_entity_poly.entity_id
_entity_poly.type
_entity_poly.pdbx_seq_one_letter_code
_entity_poly.pdbx_strand_id
1 'polypeptide(L)' 'MEAKRQFNIYLPADLVQRVKHASVDADLSLSVFVERALEEHLRRLADDKEGSS' A
#
# COMPACT_ATOMS: atom_id res chain seq x y z
N MET A 1 -18.94 10.28 5.26
CA MET A 1 -17.46 10.42 5.20
C MET A 1 -16.89 9.34 6.10
N GLU A 2 -16.33 8.28 5.53
CA GLU A 2 -15.71 7.23 6.35
C GLU A 2 -14.41 7.76 6.97
N ALA A 3 -14.30 7.62 8.29
CA ALA A 3 -13.13 8.08 9.03
C ALA A 3 -11.94 7.16 8.72
N LYS A 4 -10.87 7.73 8.15
CA LYS A 4 -9.60 7.02 7.99
C LYS A 4 -9.11 6.57 9.38
N ARG A 5 -8.98 5.26 9.57
CA ARG A 5 -8.44 4.68 10.82
C ARG A 5 -6.91 4.60 10.73
N GLN A 6 -6.22 4.87 11.84
CA GLN A 6 -4.78 4.67 11.91
C GLN A 6 -4.46 3.17 11.86
N PHE A 7 -3.51 2.82 11.01
CA PHE A 7 -3.03 1.45 10.82
C PHE A 7 -1.58 1.37 11.27
N ASN A 8 -1.38 1.00 12.54
CA ASN A 8 -0.05 0.89 13.13
C ASN A 8 0.53 -0.50 12.82
N ILE A 9 1.55 -0.55 11.97
CA ILE A 9 2.29 -1.77 11.64
C ILE A 9 3.79 -1.55 11.83
N TYR A 10 4.49 -2.63 12.19
CA TYR A 10 5.94 -2.63 12.27
C TYR A 10 6.51 -3.18 10.97
N LEU A 11 7.27 -2.35 10.28
CA LEU A 11 7.99 -2.70 9.06
C LEU A 11 9.49 -2.58 9.33
N PRO A 12 10.33 -3.36 8.63
CA PRO A 12 11.77 -3.17 8.70
C PRO A 12 12.14 -1.75 8.25
N ALA A 13 13.09 -1.14 8.95
CA ALA A 13 13.48 0.27 8.74
C ALA A 13 13.84 0.57 7.27
N ASP A 14 14.53 -0.37 6.64
CA ASP A 14 14.94 -0.31 5.24
C ASP A 14 13.74 -0.21 4.28
N LEU A 15 12.67 -0.93 4.58
CA LEU A 15 11.43 -0.88 3.79
C LEU A 15 10.70 0.45 4.03
N VAL A 16 10.62 0.93 5.27
CA VAL A 16 10.02 2.24 5.57
C VAL A 16 10.72 3.36 4.81
N GLN A 17 12.05 3.32 4.73
CA GLN A 17 12.82 4.29 3.97
C GLN A 17 12.49 4.22 2.47
N ARG A 18 12.49 3.03 1.88
CA ARG A 18 12.13 2.84 0.47
C ARG A 18 10.72 3.32 0.15
N VAL A 19 9.73 3.00 0.99
CA VAL A 19 8.34 3.43 0.80
C VAL A 19 8.22 4.95 0.89
N LYS A 20 8.93 5.60 1.83
CA LYS A 20 8.97 7.07 1.92
C LYS A 20 9.53 7.69 0.65
N HIS A 21 10.69 7.22 0.17
CA HIS A 21 11.27 7.72 -1.07
C HIS A 21 10.32 7.55 -2.25
N ALA A 22 9.69 6.38 -2.39
CA ALA A 22 8.72 6.13 -3.45
C ALA A 22 7.47 7.02 -3.35
N SER A 23 6.98 7.30 -2.13
CA SER A 23 5.85 8.22 -1.96
C SER A 23 6.17 9.65 -2.38
N VAL A 24 7.40 10.11 -2.10
CA VAL A 24 7.87 11.45 -2.52
C VAL A 24 8.06 11.49 -4.03
N ASP A 25 8.64 10.45 -4.63
CA ASP A 25 8.83 10.34 -6.08
C ASP A 25 7.49 10.37 -6.85
N ALA A 26 6.46 9.75 -6.28
CA ALA A 26 5.11 9.74 -6.82
C ALA A 26 4.30 11.03 -6.55
N ASP A 27 4.88 12.03 -5.86
CA ASP A 27 4.19 13.24 -5.38
C ASP A 27 2.93 12.92 -4.54
N LEU A 28 3.00 11.84 -3.74
CA LEU A 28 1.91 11.36 -2.90
C LEU A 28 2.27 11.41 -1.42
N SER A 29 1.25 11.62 -0.59
CA SER A 29 1.39 11.35 0.85
C SER A 29 1.62 9.86 1.10
N LEU A 30 2.43 9.53 2.09
CA LEU A 30 2.76 8.14 2.47
C LEU A 30 1.51 7.27 2.64
N SER A 31 0.46 7.80 3.27
CA SER A 31 -0.82 7.10 3.44
C SER A 31 -1.50 6.77 2.13
N VAL A 32 -1.53 7.70 1.17
CA VAL A 32 -2.14 7.51 -0.16
C VAL A 32 -1.29 6.54 -1.00
N PHE A 33 0.03 6.64 -0.92
CA PHE A 33 0.93 5.72 -1.58
C PHE A 33 0.72 4.28 -1.09
N VAL A 34 0.68 4.08 0.23
CA VAL A 34 0.45 2.77 0.85
C VAL A 34 -0.96 2.25 0.54
N GLU A 35 -1.98 3.10 0.59
CA GLU A 35 -3.37 2.77 0.21
C GLU A 35 -3.41 2.19 -1.20
N ARG A 36 -2.85 2.92 -2.19
CA ARG A 36 -2.80 2.45 -3.59
C ARG A 36 -2.00 1.16 -3.76
N ALA A 37 -0.84 1.06 -3.12
CA ALA A 37 -0.01 -0.13 -3.21
C ALA A 37 -0.71 -1.37 -2.64
N LEU A 38 -1.42 -1.22 -1.52
CA LEU A 38 -2.20 -2.29 -0.90
C LEU A 38 -3.41 -2.66 -1.75
N GLU A 39 -4.17 -1.70 -2.26
CA GLU A 39 -5.31 -1.96 -3.13
C GLU A 39 -4.89 -2.69 -4.41
N GLU A 40 -3.81 -2.26 -5.05
CA GLU A 40 -3.30 -2.93 -6.25
C GLU A 40 -2.81 -4.35 -5.93
N HIS A 41 -2.12 -4.54 -4.81
CA HIS A 41 -1.70 -5.87 -4.38
C HIS A 41 -2.89 -6.80 -4.10
N LEU A 42 -3.91 -6.32 -3.38
CA LEU A 42 -5.14 -7.07 -3.10
C LEU A 42 -5.90 -7.40 -4.39
N ARG A 43 -5.96 -6.47 -5.34
CA ARG A 43 -6.59 -6.69 -6.65
C ARG A 43 -5.87 -7.80 -7.42
N ARG A 44 -4.54 -7.80 -7.44
CA ARG A 44 -3.74 -8.88 -8.08
C ARG A 44 -3.98 -10.23 -7.40
N LEU A 45 -4.08 -10.27 -6.08
CA LEU A 45 -4.38 -11.49 -5.33
C LEU A 45 -5.80 -12.03 -5.60
N ALA A 46 -6.77 -11.13 -5.86
CA ALA A 46 -8.11 -11.52 -6.24
C ALA A 46 -8.16 -12.08 -7.67
N ASP A 47 -7.49 -11.41 -8.62
CA ASP A 47 -7.38 -11.83 -10.02
C ASP A 47 -6.71 -13.22 -10.15
N ASP A 48 -5.63 -13.46 -9.40
CA ASP A 48 -4.94 -14.75 -9.34
C ASP A 48 -5.84 -15.89 -8.80
N LYS A 49 -6.78 -15.57 -7.90
CA LYS A 49 -7.76 -16.53 -7.38
C LYS A 49 -8.88 -16.88 -8.37
N GLU A 50 -9.27 -15.96 -9.23
CA GLU A 50 -10.34 -16.19 -10.22
C GLU A 50 -9.84 -16.91 -11.48
N GLY A 51 -8.52 -16.90 -11.74
CA GLY A 51 -7.88 -17.64 -12.84
C GLY A 51 -7.62 -19.14 -12.57
N SER A 52 -8.04 -19.67 -11.41
CA SER A 52 -7.82 -21.08 -11.00
C SER A 52 -9.11 -21.92 -10.91
N SER A 53 -10.21 -21.48 -11.52
CA SER A 53 -11.46 -22.28 -11.68
C SER A 53 -11.63 -22.86 -13.07
#